data_AF-A0A2G2QRE0-F1
#
_entry.id   AF-A0A2G2QRE0-F1
#
_cell.length_a   1.000
_cell.length_b   1.000
_cell.length_c   1.000
_cell.angle_alpha   90.00
_cell.angle_beta   90.00
_cell.angle_gamma   90.00
#
_symmetry.space_group_name_H-M   'P 1'
#
loop_
_entity.id
_entity.type
_entity.pdbx_description
1 polymer ?
#
loop_
_entity_poly.entity_id
_entity_poly.type
_entity_poly.pdbx_seq_one_letter_code
_entity_poly.pdbx_strand_id
1 'polypeptide(L)'
;MENNSQNHATKKGAEPNSSVNISRRNFSRIGAAAPILMSLASPSALGAPCLSNMMSGHLYQDRGQCSPGWSPGGWKNVGGSEPDWNSTPFQYGTYDPTATYTHNNGQQRECGLNKRNEYECYVDGTTLSEALSYYGLGCPTALIPICNLPMVTILNENPGGSAGNFAGHFVAALLNASHSGITYVMTPSQLVGLYNDPSTIPEPYTGNIGSFLDSTW
;
A
#
# COMPACT_ATOMS: atom_id res chain seq x y z
N MET A 1 35.57 -76.95 -46.02
CA MET A 1 34.50 -77.70 -45.34
C MET A 1 33.50 -76.69 -44.86
N GLU A 2 32.31 -76.73 -45.46
CA GLU A 2 31.16 -75.87 -45.21
C GLU A 2 30.56 -76.02 -43.81
N ASN A 3 29.83 -74.97 -43.42
CA ASN A 3 28.54 -74.93 -42.71
C ASN A 3 28.56 -73.99 -41.49
N ASN A 4 27.51 -73.25 -41.15
CA ASN A 4 26.35 -72.68 -41.84
C ASN A 4 25.58 -71.86 -40.76
N SER A 5 24.68 -71.00 -41.22
CA SER A 5 23.45 -70.55 -40.54
C SER A 5 23.46 -69.53 -39.39
N GLN A 6 22.87 -68.39 -39.75
CA GLN A 6 22.09 -67.44 -38.95
C GLN A 6 20.94 -68.12 -38.17
N ASN A 7 20.44 -67.50 -37.09
CA ASN A 7 19.00 -67.19 -36.90
C ASN A 7 18.68 -66.40 -35.62
N HIS A 8 17.49 -65.80 -35.65
CA HIS A 8 16.98 -64.64 -34.94
C HIS A 8 15.84 -65.02 -33.94
N ALA A 9 15.52 -64.08 -33.02
CA ALA A 9 14.36 -64.01 -32.08
C ALA A 9 14.40 -64.90 -30.82
N THR A 10 14.05 -64.44 -29.60
CA THR A 10 12.73 -63.89 -29.22
C THR A 10 12.76 -63.10 -27.90
N LYS A 11 11.77 -62.22 -27.73
CA LYS A 11 11.47 -61.21 -26.68
C LYS A 11 11.08 -61.74 -25.28
N LYS A 12 11.33 -60.84 -24.30
CA LYS A 12 10.53 -60.42 -23.10
C LYS A 12 10.26 -61.40 -21.94
N GLY A 13 10.55 -60.93 -20.73
CA GLY A 13 9.79 -61.28 -19.52
C GLY A 13 10.47 -61.04 -18.16
N ALA A 14 10.26 -59.84 -17.59
CA ALA A 14 10.11 -59.48 -16.16
C ALA A 14 11.22 -59.78 -15.10
N GLU A 15 11.71 -58.70 -14.49
CA GLU A 15 12.50 -58.55 -13.24
C GLU A 15 11.68 -58.90 -11.96
N PRO A 16 12.14 -58.70 -10.69
CA PRO A 16 13.46 -58.30 -10.15
C PRO A 16 13.93 -59.17 -8.94
N ASN A 17 15.21 -59.07 -8.55
CA ASN A 17 15.57 -59.11 -7.13
C ASN A 17 16.89 -58.37 -6.90
N SER A 18 16.76 -57.22 -6.22
CA SER A 18 17.83 -56.32 -5.84
C SER A 18 18.68 -56.97 -4.75
N SER A 19 19.98 -57.18 -5.02
CA SER A 19 20.99 -57.29 -3.98
C SER A 19 21.93 -56.10 -4.14
N VAL A 20 21.82 -55.18 -3.18
CA VAL A 20 22.59 -53.93 -3.12
C VAL A 20 24.04 -54.27 -2.82
N ASN A 21 24.93 -54.11 -3.81
CA ASN A 21 26.37 -54.21 -3.59
C ASN A 21 26.91 -52.83 -3.15
N ILE A 22 27.23 -52.72 -1.85
CA ILE A 22 27.93 -51.58 -1.27
C ILE A 22 29.38 -51.63 -1.74
N SER A 23 29.67 -50.90 -2.82
CA SER A 23 31.04 -50.58 -3.23
C SER A 23 31.30 -49.09 -3.04
N ARG A 24 32.18 -48.82 -2.08
CA ARG A 24 32.59 -47.50 -1.62
C ARG A 24 33.36 -46.74 -2.70
N ARG A 25 33.05 -45.45 -2.79
CA ARG A 25 33.92 -44.31 -3.15
C ARG A 25 34.80 -44.49 -4.39
N ASN A 26 34.46 -43.73 -5.43
CA ASN A 26 35.31 -42.63 -5.90
C ASN A 26 34.49 -41.72 -6.83
N PHE A 27 33.95 -40.62 -6.29
CA PHE A 27 33.50 -39.50 -7.12
C PHE A 27 34.47 -38.35 -6.91
N SER A 28 35.31 -38.17 -7.92
CA SER A 28 36.29 -37.11 -8.02
C SER A 28 35.61 -35.75 -8.08
N ARG A 29 36.22 -34.82 -7.36
CA ARG A 29 35.97 -33.37 -7.35
C ARG A 29 35.66 -32.82 -8.74
N ILE A 30 34.43 -32.32 -8.94
CA ILE A 30 34.12 -31.27 -9.91
C ILE A 30 33.28 -30.24 -9.15
N GLY A 31 33.91 -29.11 -8.82
CA GLY A 31 33.23 -27.97 -8.22
C GLY A 31 32.41 -27.25 -9.27
N ALA A 32 31.14 -27.60 -9.38
CA ALA A 32 30.16 -26.75 -10.04
C ALA A 32 29.77 -25.65 -9.05
N ALA A 33 30.29 -24.44 -9.24
CA ALA A 33 29.69 -23.26 -8.65
C ALA A 33 28.31 -23.11 -9.30
N ALA A 34 27.28 -23.66 -8.66
CA ALA A 34 25.91 -23.37 -9.03
C ALA A 34 25.76 -21.84 -8.87
N PRO A 35 25.41 -21.10 -9.92
CA PRO A 35 24.95 -19.74 -9.69
C PRO A 35 23.75 -19.88 -8.75
N ILE A 36 23.88 -19.31 -7.55
CA ILE A 36 22.69 -19.02 -6.76
C ILE A 36 21.92 -18.05 -7.64
N LEU A 37 20.95 -18.58 -8.37
CA LEU A 37 19.88 -17.78 -8.92
C LEU A 37 19.20 -17.20 -7.69
N MET A 38 19.66 -16.02 -7.26
CA MET A 38 18.86 -15.14 -6.44
C MET A 38 17.67 -14.80 -7.32
N SER A 39 16.63 -15.62 -7.25
CA SER A 39 15.30 -15.15 -7.60
C SER A 39 15.10 -13.91 -6.74
N LEU A 40 15.15 -12.74 -7.38
CA LEU A 40 14.36 -11.60 -6.96
C LEU A 40 12.89 -12.05 -7.02
N ALA A 41 12.49 -12.89 -6.07
CA ALA A 41 11.14 -12.91 -5.57
C ALA A 41 11.08 -11.70 -4.64
N SER A 42 11.15 -10.51 -5.26
CA SER A 42 10.55 -9.33 -4.68
C SER A 42 9.14 -9.79 -4.34
N PRO A 43 8.69 -9.81 -3.06
CA PRO A 43 7.27 -9.83 -2.82
C PRO A 43 6.74 -8.68 -3.67
N SER A 44 5.79 -8.96 -4.57
CA SER A 44 5.09 -7.93 -5.32
C SER A 44 4.80 -6.80 -4.35
N ALA A 45 5.05 -5.55 -4.70
CA ALA A 45 4.90 -4.39 -3.82
C ALA A 45 3.47 -4.19 -3.26
N LEU A 46 2.58 -5.15 -3.50
CA LEU A 46 1.18 -5.26 -3.19
C LEU A 46 0.84 -6.55 -2.39
N GLY A 47 1.84 -7.29 -1.90
CA GLY A 47 1.69 -8.56 -1.19
C GLY A 47 1.27 -8.45 0.29
N ALA A 48 0.67 -7.34 0.72
CA ALA A 48 0.10 -7.26 2.05
C ALA A 48 -1.10 -8.24 2.14
N PRO A 49 -1.23 -9.02 3.23
CA PRO A 49 -2.34 -9.99 3.39
C PRO A 49 -3.72 -9.32 3.23
N CYS A 50 -3.82 -8.03 3.54
CA CYS A 50 -5.01 -7.22 3.36
C CYS A 50 -5.39 -6.97 1.92
N LEU A 51 -4.41 -6.66 1.06
CA LEU A 51 -4.70 -6.27 -0.30
C LEU A 51 -5.17 -7.47 -1.12
N SER A 52 -4.57 -8.63 -0.91
CA SER A 52 -5.01 -9.88 -1.54
C SER A 52 -6.44 -10.27 -1.13
N ASN A 53 -6.82 -10.07 0.13
CA ASN A 53 -8.19 -10.34 0.61
C ASN A 53 -9.22 -9.34 0.06
N MET A 54 -8.84 -8.07 -0.05
CA MET A 54 -9.68 -7.01 -0.62
C MET A 54 -9.93 -7.22 -2.12
N MET A 55 -8.88 -7.56 -2.87
CA MET A 55 -8.97 -7.87 -4.30
C MET A 55 -9.80 -9.13 -4.61
N SER A 56 -9.88 -10.07 -3.66
CA SER A 56 -10.67 -11.30 -3.81
C SER A 56 -12.15 -11.11 -3.42
N GLY A 57 -12.58 -9.91 -3.01
CA GLY A 57 -13.95 -9.62 -2.57
C GLY A 57 -14.34 -10.28 -1.23
N HIS A 58 -13.36 -10.79 -0.47
CA HIS A 58 -13.57 -11.56 0.77
C HIS A 58 -13.12 -10.76 2.01
N LEU A 59 -13.45 -9.46 2.05
CA LEU A 59 -13.14 -8.56 3.15
C LEU A 59 -13.68 -9.00 4.53
N TYR A 60 -14.63 -9.94 4.55
CA TYR A 60 -15.32 -10.37 5.76
C TYR A 60 -14.92 -11.75 6.28
N GLN A 61 -13.98 -12.45 5.64
CA GLN A 61 -13.67 -13.84 5.97
C GLN A 61 -12.30 -14.00 6.63
N ASP A 62 -12.21 -13.51 7.86
CA ASP A 62 -11.44 -14.06 8.99
C ASP A 62 -10.08 -14.71 8.70
N ARG A 63 -9.28 -14.06 7.84
CA ARG A 63 -7.88 -14.42 7.55
C ARG A 63 -6.94 -13.26 7.83
N GLY A 64 -7.13 -12.65 9.01
CA GLY A 64 -6.19 -11.72 9.63
C GLY A 64 -6.53 -10.25 9.45
N GLN A 65 -7.21 -9.67 10.45
CA GLN A 65 -7.18 -8.28 10.95
C GLN A 65 -7.27 -7.06 10.02
N CYS A 66 -7.43 -7.21 8.72
CA CYS A 66 -7.50 -6.09 7.78
C CYS A 66 -8.84 -5.35 7.87
N SER A 67 -8.80 -4.03 7.99
CA SER A 67 -10.00 -3.18 8.06
C SER A 67 -10.03 -2.23 6.88
N PRO A 68 -11.20 -2.00 6.26
CA PRO A 68 -11.43 -0.81 5.47
C PRO A 68 -11.04 0.42 6.30
N GLY A 69 -10.45 1.40 5.64
CA GLY A 69 -10.14 2.67 6.26
C GLY A 69 -11.36 3.58 6.33
N TRP A 70 -11.11 4.86 6.57
CA TRP A 70 -12.11 5.92 6.46
C TRP A 70 -11.87 6.74 5.21
N SER A 71 -12.97 7.17 4.57
CA SER A 71 -12.93 8.06 3.42
C SER A 71 -12.40 9.44 3.81
N PRO A 72 -12.00 10.29 2.84
CA PRO A 72 -11.64 11.67 3.11
C PRO A 72 -12.72 12.43 3.90
N GLY A 73 -14.00 12.16 3.63
CA GLY A 73 -15.12 12.75 4.37
C GLY A 73 -15.18 12.32 5.84
N GLY A 74 -14.76 11.10 6.17
CA GLY A 74 -14.64 10.64 7.56
C GLY A 74 -13.61 11.45 8.34
N TRP A 75 -12.44 11.65 7.75
CA TRP A 75 -11.31 12.36 8.37
C TRP A 75 -11.47 13.88 8.51
N LYS A 76 -12.44 14.50 7.81
CA LYS A 76 -12.70 15.95 7.91
C LYS A 76 -13.32 16.37 9.25
N ASN A 77 -14.06 15.48 9.90
CA ASN A 77 -14.89 15.84 11.05
C ASN A 77 -14.04 16.18 12.27
N VAL A 78 -14.25 17.38 12.81
CA VAL A 78 -13.57 17.81 14.04
C VAL A 78 -14.35 17.33 15.26
N GLY A 79 -13.67 16.62 16.17
CA GLY A 79 -14.24 16.22 17.47
C GLY A 79 -15.35 15.16 17.40
N GLY A 80 -15.38 14.36 16.33
CA GLY A 80 -16.23 13.17 16.21
C GLY A 80 -15.67 11.97 16.98
N SER A 81 -16.47 10.91 17.10
CA SER A 81 -16.10 9.69 17.83
C SER A 81 -15.08 8.80 17.10
N GLU A 82 -15.04 8.82 15.76
CA GLU A 82 -14.02 8.17 14.90
C GLU A 82 -14.16 8.71 13.45
N PRO A 83 -13.10 8.72 12.62
CA PRO A 83 -11.70 8.43 12.98
C PRO A 83 -11.09 9.56 13.80
N ASP A 84 -10.42 9.20 14.91
CA ASP A 84 -9.70 10.18 15.72
C ASP A 84 -8.26 10.40 15.21
N TRP A 85 -7.91 11.66 14.95
CA TRP A 85 -6.54 12.04 14.60
C TRP A 85 -5.54 11.73 15.73
N ASN A 86 -5.99 11.67 16.99
CA ASN A 86 -5.15 11.27 18.13
C ASN A 86 -4.67 9.81 18.04
N SER A 87 -5.33 8.98 17.22
CA SER A 87 -4.90 7.61 16.93
C SER A 87 -3.82 7.55 15.85
N THR A 88 -3.43 8.69 15.28
CA THR A 88 -2.35 8.87 14.31
C THR A 88 -1.21 9.69 14.95
N PRO A 89 0.02 9.65 14.40
CA PRO A 89 1.11 10.51 14.88
C PRO A 89 0.97 11.98 14.44
N PHE A 90 -0.14 12.35 13.80
CA PHE A 90 -0.34 13.65 13.17
C PHE A 90 -1.37 14.50 13.90
N GLN A 91 -1.21 15.82 13.78
CA GLN A 91 -2.06 16.79 14.45
C GLN A 91 -3.02 17.41 13.43
N TYR A 92 -4.32 17.42 13.76
CA TYR A 92 -5.34 18.13 12.99
C TYR A 92 -5.04 19.63 12.94
N GLY A 93 -4.61 20.16 14.08
CA GLY A 93 -4.29 21.56 14.31
C GLY A 93 -4.76 21.99 15.71
N THR A 94 -4.39 23.20 16.10
CA THR A 94 -4.83 23.85 17.34
C THR A 94 -5.97 24.79 17.02
N TYR A 95 -7.08 24.65 17.74
CA TYR A 95 -8.19 25.59 17.60
C TYR A 95 -7.80 26.97 18.11
N ASP A 96 -7.84 27.96 17.23
CA ASP A 96 -7.57 29.35 17.58
C ASP A 96 -8.84 30.20 17.39
N PRO A 97 -9.50 30.63 18.49
CA PRO A 97 -10.70 31.46 18.40
C PRO A 97 -10.42 32.87 17.87
N THR A 98 -9.15 33.30 17.86
CA THR A 98 -8.70 34.60 17.35
C THR A 98 -8.22 34.54 15.90
N ALA A 99 -8.13 33.33 15.32
CA ALA A 99 -7.76 33.18 13.92
C ALA A 99 -8.81 33.81 12.99
N THR A 100 -8.32 34.35 11.88
CA THR A 100 -9.12 34.91 10.80
C THR A 100 -8.91 34.14 9.53
N TYR A 101 -9.98 33.83 8.80
CA TYR A 101 -9.93 33.16 7.51
C TYR A 101 -10.70 33.94 6.44
N THR A 102 -10.33 33.73 5.18
CA THR A 102 -11.03 34.33 4.04
C THR A 102 -12.13 33.38 3.59
N HIS A 103 -13.39 33.80 3.74
CA HIS A 103 -14.54 33.04 3.28
C HIS A 103 -14.67 33.11 1.75
N ASN A 104 -15.43 32.19 1.14
CA ASN A 104 -15.59 32.06 -0.32
C ASN A 104 -16.03 33.33 -1.06
N ASN A 105 -16.63 34.29 -0.35
CA ASN A 105 -17.05 35.59 -0.89
C ASN A 105 -15.98 36.69 -0.72
N GLY A 106 -14.74 36.32 -0.37
CA GLY A 106 -13.62 37.23 -0.14
C GLY A 106 -13.67 37.99 1.19
N GLN A 107 -14.67 37.74 2.04
CA GLN A 107 -14.77 38.40 3.35
C GLN A 107 -13.87 37.70 4.37
N GLN A 108 -13.08 38.47 5.11
CA GLN A 108 -12.43 37.96 6.31
C GLN A 108 -13.45 37.72 7.42
N ARG A 109 -13.34 36.55 8.08
CA ARG A 109 -14.17 36.16 9.21
C ARG A 109 -13.27 35.70 10.35
N GLU A 110 -13.69 36.01 11.56
CA GLU A 110 -13.09 35.49 12.78
C GLU A 110 -13.73 34.17 13.20
N CYS A 111 -12.95 33.30 13.81
CA CYS A 111 -13.41 32.01 14.32
C CYS A 111 -14.31 32.14 15.55
N GLY A 112 -13.98 33.02 16.50
CA GLY A 112 -14.74 33.13 17.75
C GLY A 112 -14.73 31.83 18.55
N LEU A 113 -15.56 31.70 19.60
CA LEU A 113 -15.53 30.54 20.51
C LEU A 113 -16.43 29.36 20.09
N ASN A 114 -17.36 29.58 19.16
CA ASN A 114 -18.44 28.64 18.83
C ASN A 114 -18.23 27.91 17.48
N LYS A 115 -17.09 28.11 16.82
CA LYS A 115 -16.81 27.56 15.48
C LYS A 115 -15.79 26.43 15.50
N ARG A 116 -15.84 25.58 16.53
CA ARG A 116 -14.92 24.43 16.69
C ARG A 116 -15.09 23.36 15.62
N ASN A 117 -16.19 23.41 14.87
CA ASN A 117 -16.52 22.53 13.75
C ASN A 117 -16.05 23.07 12.39
N GLU A 118 -15.47 24.28 12.32
CA GLU A 118 -14.91 24.85 11.10
C GLU A 118 -13.39 24.58 11.05
N TYR A 119 -12.91 23.94 9.98
CA TYR A 119 -11.51 23.54 9.87
C TYR A 119 -10.58 24.75 9.66
N GLU A 120 -11.10 25.82 9.07
CA GLU A 120 -10.39 27.09 8.85
C GLU A 120 -9.95 27.76 10.16
N CYS A 121 -10.53 27.33 11.29
CA CYS A 121 -10.23 27.81 12.63
C CYS A 121 -9.15 27.00 13.36
N TYR A 122 -8.54 26.04 12.67
CA TYR A 122 -7.43 25.26 13.18
C TYR A 122 -6.15 25.74 12.50
N VAL A 123 -5.18 26.12 13.33
CA VAL A 123 -3.85 26.55 12.90
C VAL A 123 -2.82 25.47 13.27
N ASP A 124 -1.63 25.53 12.68
CA ASP A 124 -0.51 24.65 13.02
C ASP A 124 -0.82 23.13 12.89
N GLY A 125 -1.70 22.76 11.96
CA GLY A 125 -1.92 21.35 11.61
C GLY A 125 -0.71 20.76 10.88
N THR A 126 -0.49 19.45 11.02
CA THR A 126 0.61 18.76 10.35
C THR A 126 0.47 18.87 8.83
N THR A 127 1.51 19.36 8.18
CA THR A 127 1.57 19.44 6.72
C THR A 127 1.81 18.06 6.09
N LEU A 128 1.43 17.90 4.82
CA LEU A 128 1.67 16.65 4.10
C LEU A 128 3.17 16.30 4.03
N SER A 129 4.04 17.30 3.85
CA SER A 129 5.49 17.12 3.81
C SER A 129 6.05 16.63 5.16
N GLU A 130 5.58 17.19 6.27
CA GLU A 130 5.97 16.73 7.61
C GLU A 130 5.51 15.30 7.87
N ALA A 131 4.26 14.98 7.49
CA ALA A 131 3.69 13.64 7.65
C ALA A 131 4.47 12.58 6.86
N LEU A 132 4.90 12.90 5.64
CA LEU A 132 5.75 12.02 4.83
C LEU A 132 7.17 11.92 5.38
N SER A 133 7.72 13.02 5.88
CA SER A 133 9.05 13.06 6.49
C SER A 133 9.14 12.18 7.74
N TYR A 134 8.05 12.04 8.50
CA TYR A 134 7.95 11.10 9.63
C TYR A 134 8.27 9.65 9.21
N TYR A 135 7.94 9.27 7.98
CA TYR A 135 8.23 7.95 7.39
C TYR A 135 9.55 7.90 6.60
N GLY A 136 10.32 8.99 6.56
CA GLY A 136 11.49 9.12 5.69
C GLY A 136 11.14 9.17 4.20
N LEU A 137 9.91 9.59 3.86
CA LEU A 137 9.40 9.66 2.50
C LEU A 137 9.41 11.11 1.99
N GLY A 138 9.69 11.27 0.70
CA GLY A 138 9.55 12.54 0.01
C GLY A 138 8.14 12.77 -0.50
N CYS A 139 7.79 14.04 -0.73
CA CYS A 139 6.56 14.40 -1.42
C CYS A 139 6.49 13.76 -2.82
N PRO A 140 5.41 13.04 -3.17
CA PRO A 140 5.24 12.51 -4.53
C PRO A 140 5.23 13.64 -5.56
N THR A 141 5.79 13.40 -6.75
CA THR A 141 5.93 14.44 -7.78
C THR A 141 4.59 15.09 -8.14
N ALA A 142 3.51 14.30 -8.17
CA ALA A 142 2.16 14.78 -8.47
C ALA A 142 1.55 15.69 -7.37
N LEU A 143 2.09 15.66 -6.14
CA LEU A 143 1.57 16.38 -4.98
C LEU A 143 2.49 17.52 -4.52
N ILE A 144 3.62 17.77 -5.20
CA ILE A 144 4.56 18.86 -4.86
C ILE A 144 3.86 20.20 -4.60
N PRO A 145 2.89 20.66 -5.43
CA PRO A 145 2.26 21.97 -5.22
C PRO A 145 1.49 22.12 -3.92
N ILE A 146 1.08 21.00 -3.30
CA ILE A 146 0.23 21.00 -2.10
C ILE A 146 0.94 20.41 -0.87
N CYS A 147 2.19 19.93 -0.99
CA CYS A 147 2.85 19.22 0.11
C CYS A 147 3.15 20.09 1.34
N ASN A 148 3.24 21.41 1.16
CA ASN A 148 3.42 22.34 2.27
C ASN A 148 2.08 22.76 2.92
N LEU A 149 0.95 22.28 2.42
CA LEU A 149 -0.35 22.57 3.01
C LEU A 149 -0.62 21.63 4.20
N PRO A 150 -1.31 22.11 5.24
CA PRO A 150 -1.85 21.27 6.30
C PRO A 150 -2.74 20.17 5.71
N MET A 151 -2.62 18.94 6.23
CA MET A 151 -3.44 17.81 5.76
C MET A 151 -4.94 18.06 5.93
N VAL A 152 -5.33 18.80 6.96
CA VAL A 152 -6.72 19.25 7.15
C VAL A 152 -7.22 20.14 6.01
N THR A 153 -6.39 21.09 5.55
CA THR A 153 -6.71 21.96 4.41
C THR A 153 -6.85 21.11 3.16
N ILE A 154 -5.94 20.16 2.94
CA ILE A 154 -6.00 19.26 1.79
C ILE A 154 -7.28 18.41 1.79
N LEU A 155 -7.69 17.87 2.94
CA LEU A 155 -8.93 17.10 3.04
C LEU A 155 -10.16 17.96 2.74
N ASN A 156 -10.24 19.17 3.28
CA ASN A 156 -11.44 20.00 3.18
C ASN A 156 -11.57 20.69 1.83
N GLU A 157 -10.49 21.31 1.34
CA GLU A 157 -10.49 22.08 0.09
C GLU A 157 -10.24 21.20 -1.15
N ASN A 158 -9.67 20.01 -0.95
CA ASN A 158 -9.27 19.10 -2.03
C ASN A 158 -8.47 19.80 -3.15
N PRO A 159 -7.41 20.56 -2.82
CA PRO A 159 -6.71 21.41 -3.77
C PRO A 159 -5.90 20.57 -4.78
N GLY A 160 -5.72 21.07 -6.00
CA GLY A 160 -4.80 20.48 -6.99
C GLY A 160 -5.37 20.16 -8.38
N GLY A 161 -6.57 20.62 -8.74
CA GLY A 161 -7.12 20.41 -10.09
C GLY A 161 -7.32 18.93 -10.43
N SER A 162 -6.84 18.44 -11.58
CA SER A 162 -6.92 17.00 -11.95
C SER A 162 -6.16 16.08 -10.98
N ALA A 163 -5.20 16.60 -10.19
CA ALA A 163 -4.59 15.91 -9.06
C ALA A 163 -5.38 16.12 -7.74
N GLY A 164 -6.16 17.19 -7.67
CA GLY A 164 -6.94 17.60 -6.51
C GLY A 164 -8.06 16.64 -6.17
N ASN A 165 -8.64 15.93 -7.14
CA ASN A 165 -9.56 14.85 -6.82
C ASN A 165 -8.91 13.72 -6.03
N PHE A 166 -7.58 13.51 -6.12
CA PHE A 166 -6.87 12.44 -5.42
C PHE A 166 -6.12 12.89 -4.16
N ALA A 167 -5.84 14.18 -4.00
CA ALA A 167 -5.09 14.70 -2.86
C ALA A 167 -5.76 14.36 -1.50
N GLY A 168 -7.08 14.56 -1.39
CA GLY A 168 -7.84 14.15 -0.22
C GLY A 168 -7.81 12.62 0.00
N HIS A 169 -7.87 11.83 -1.08
CA HIS A 169 -7.73 10.37 -1.00
C HIS A 169 -6.34 9.93 -0.54
N PHE A 170 -5.28 10.61 -0.99
CA PHE A 170 -3.92 10.38 -0.51
C PHE A 170 -3.85 10.62 0.99
N VAL A 171 -4.32 11.78 1.45
CA VAL A 171 -4.28 12.13 2.87
C VAL A 171 -5.10 11.16 3.70
N ALA A 172 -6.30 10.77 3.24
CA ALA A 172 -7.12 9.77 3.91
C ALA A 172 -6.43 8.40 3.99
N ALA A 173 -5.84 7.94 2.89
CA ALA A 173 -5.09 6.68 2.86
C ALA A 173 -3.87 6.72 3.77
N LEU A 174 -3.15 7.85 3.81
CA LEU A 174 -2.02 8.06 4.72
C LEU A 174 -2.48 8.03 6.18
N LEU A 175 -3.56 8.74 6.53
CA LEU A 175 -4.12 8.74 7.87
C LEU A 175 -4.59 7.35 8.30
N ASN A 176 -5.27 6.61 7.41
CA ASN A 176 -5.65 5.22 7.65
C ASN A 176 -4.42 4.31 7.88
N ALA A 177 -3.38 4.45 7.06
CA ALA A 177 -2.13 3.71 7.20
C ALA A 177 -1.36 4.05 8.49
N SER A 178 -1.63 5.23 9.04
CA SER A 178 -0.97 5.77 10.24
C SER A 178 -1.81 5.58 11.50
N HIS A 179 -3.04 5.07 11.37
CA HIS A 179 -3.98 4.92 12.47
C HIS A 179 -3.71 3.62 13.25
N SER A 180 -3.35 3.77 14.53
CA SER A 180 -2.95 2.65 15.40
C SER A 180 -4.01 1.57 15.62
N GLY A 181 -5.30 1.90 15.47
CA GLY A 181 -6.42 0.97 15.60
C GLY A 181 -6.92 0.32 14.29
N ILE A 182 -6.31 0.61 13.14
CA ILE A 182 -6.75 0.10 11.82
C ILE A 182 -5.58 -0.62 11.17
N THR A 183 -5.76 -1.91 10.85
CA THR A 183 -4.81 -2.62 9.97
C THR A 183 -5.16 -2.29 8.52
N TYR A 184 -4.74 -1.11 8.08
CA TYR A 184 -5.07 -0.62 6.76
C TYR A 184 -4.34 -1.43 5.67
N VAL A 185 -4.94 -1.46 4.48
CA VAL A 185 -4.52 -2.32 3.37
C VAL A 185 -3.18 -1.94 2.75
N MET A 186 -2.72 -0.72 2.97
CA MET A 186 -1.47 -0.18 2.44
C MET A 186 -0.63 0.47 3.52
N THR A 187 0.68 0.43 3.33
CA THR A 187 1.64 1.22 4.10
C THR A 187 1.86 2.60 3.46
N PRO A 188 2.38 3.60 4.22
CA PRO A 188 2.73 4.91 3.66
C PRO A 188 3.70 4.83 2.47
N SER A 189 4.69 3.95 2.53
CA SER A 189 5.66 3.77 1.44
C SER A 189 5.03 3.21 0.17
N GLN A 190 4.09 2.27 0.29
CA GLN A 190 3.33 1.74 -0.85
C GLN A 190 2.44 2.82 -1.48
N LEU A 191 1.79 3.65 -0.64
CA LEU A 191 0.97 4.76 -1.11
C LEU A 191 1.79 5.77 -1.92
N VAL A 192 2.97 6.16 -1.44
CA VAL A 192 3.89 7.03 -2.19
C VAL A 192 4.37 6.35 -3.49
N GLY A 193 4.65 5.04 -3.44
CA GLY A 193 5.03 4.25 -4.60
C GLY A 193 3.98 4.31 -5.71
N LEU A 194 2.69 4.13 -5.38
CA LEU A 194 1.58 4.18 -6.33
C LEU A 194 1.43 5.55 -7.01
N TYR A 195 1.73 6.64 -6.30
CA TYR A 195 1.69 7.99 -6.88
C TYR A 195 2.89 8.31 -7.77
N ASN A 196 4.07 7.79 -7.44
CA ASN A 196 5.27 7.99 -8.25
C ASN A 196 5.31 7.07 -9.47
N ASP A 197 4.71 5.90 -9.39
CA ASP A 197 4.59 4.94 -10.49
C ASP A 197 3.16 4.37 -10.59
N PRO A 198 2.26 5.07 -11.31
CA PRO A 198 0.89 4.61 -11.52
C PRO A 198 0.76 3.26 -12.24
N SER A 199 1.83 2.74 -12.87
CA SER A 199 1.81 1.41 -13.49
C SER A 199 1.73 0.28 -12.45
N THR A 200 2.02 0.59 -11.20
CA THR A 200 1.93 -0.35 -10.07
C THR A 200 0.53 -0.42 -9.46
N ILE A 201 -0.44 0.35 -9.97
CA ILE A 201 -1.82 0.30 -9.52
C ILE A 201 -2.43 -1.07 -9.93
N PRO A 202 -3.05 -1.82 -9.00
CA PRO A 202 -3.65 -3.10 -9.32
C PRO A 202 -4.81 -2.99 -10.32
N GLU A 203 -4.91 -3.94 -11.25
CA GLU A 203 -6.15 -4.19 -12.00
C GLU A 203 -7.31 -4.46 -11.04
N PRO A 204 -8.54 -3.98 -11.28
CA PRO A 204 -9.03 -3.30 -12.50
C PRO A 204 -8.83 -1.78 -12.51
N TYR A 205 -8.02 -1.22 -11.60
CA TYR A 205 -7.93 0.23 -11.38
C TYR A 205 -6.80 0.92 -12.15
N THR A 206 -6.20 0.24 -13.13
CA THR A 206 -5.02 0.71 -13.86
C THR A 206 -5.18 2.15 -14.36
N GLY A 207 -4.25 3.01 -13.96
CA GLY A 207 -4.25 4.43 -14.33
C GLY A 207 -5.22 5.32 -13.55
N ASN A 208 -6.02 4.78 -12.62
CA ASN A 208 -6.95 5.55 -11.79
C ASN A 208 -6.74 5.27 -10.29
N ILE A 209 -5.80 6.00 -9.71
CA ILE A 209 -5.42 5.83 -8.30
C ILE A 209 -6.56 6.14 -7.34
N GLY A 210 -7.41 7.12 -7.60
CA GLY A 210 -8.52 7.40 -6.69
C GLY A 210 -9.55 6.31 -6.69
N SER A 211 -9.91 5.71 -7.83
CA SER A 211 -10.81 4.56 -7.82
C SER A 211 -10.22 3.36 -7.07
N PHE A 212 -8.90 3.18 -7.13
CA PHE A 212 -8.22 2.20 -6.29
C PHE A 212 -8.31 2.58 -4.80
N LEU A 213 -7.99 3.82 -4.44
CA LEU A 213 -8.08 4.28 -3.05
C LEU A 213 -9.52 4.21 -2.52
N ASP A 214 -10.51 4.61 -3.32
CA ASP A 214 -11.96 4.50 -3.04
C ASP A 214 -12.40 3.09 -2.67
N SER A 215 -11.72 2.07 -3.21
CA SER A 215 -12.03 0.67 -2.88
C SER A 215 -11.50 0.22 -1.51
N THR A 216 -10.75 1.08 -0.82
CA THR A 216 -10.03 0.72 0.43
C THR A 216 -10.73 1.17 1.70
N TRP A 217 -11.95 1.73 1.62
CA TRP A 217 -12.78 2.17 2.74
C TRP A 217 -14.26 1.95 2.48
#